data_AF-A0A7K2T866-F1
#
_entry.id   AF-A0A7K2T866-F1
#
_cell.length_a   1.000
_cell.length_b   1.000
_cell.length_c   1.000
_cell.angle_alpha   90.00
_cell.angle_beta   90.00
_cell.angle_gamma   90.00
#
_symmetry.space_group_name_H-M   'P 1'
#
loop_
_entity.id
_entity.type
_entity.pdbx_description
1 polymer ?
#
loop_
_entity_poly.entity_id
_entity_poly.type
_entity_poly.pdbx_seq_one_letter_code
_entity_poly.pdbx_strand_id
1 'polypeptide(L)'
;MEALLGYEWRSRLTAAWLIGVDRRERFRARIGALLLASEVCYSGSAYCFALARFGTHADAEILAAYLDHYLPRTDLHYDQPAALGALLRLDAVLGTHHSDRFTEPDGLWDQWVKGVGRLGYPSYIPTEQRRWADVQCEFANDWSRP
;
A
#
# COMPACT_ATOMS: atom_id res chain seq x y z
N MET A 1 -9.77 17.14 -5.57
CA MET A 1 -9.07 16.05 -4.83
C MET A 1 -8.35 16.60 -3.63
N GLU A 2 -7.62 17.72 -3.71
CA GLU A 2 -6.95 18.30 -2.54
C GLU A 2 -7.89 18.52 -1.35
N ALA A 3 -9.07 19.11 -1.59
CA ALA A 3 -10.08 19.28 -0.55
C ALA A 3 -10.45 17.93 0.10
N LEU A 4 -10.77 16.90 -0.69
CA LEU A 4 -11.12 15.56 -0.20
C LEU A 4 -9.98 14.90 0.60
N LEU A 5 -8.72 15.11 0.22
CA LEU A 5 -7.54 14.62 0.93
C LEU A 5 -7.28 15.37 2.26
N GLY A 6 -8.01 16.45 2.52
CA GLY A 6 -7.92 17.24 3.76
C GLY A 6 -8.95 16.86 4.83
N TYR A 7 -9.98 16.08 4.49
CA TYR A 7 -11.08 15.76 5.40
C TYR A 7 -10.92 14.39 6.08
N GLU A 8 -12.04 13.79 6.51
CA GLU A 8 -12.09 12.49 7.18
C GLU A 8 -11.73 11.32 6.27
N TRP A 9 -11.57 10.14 6.88
CA TRP A 9 -11.13 8.94 6.19
C TRP A 9 -11.97 8.55 4.97
N ARG A 10 -13.28 8.82 4.97
CA ARG A 10 -14.16 8.49 3.84
C ARG A 10 -13.82 9.33 2.62
N SER A 11 -13.70 10.65 2.79
CA SER A 11 -13.27 11.55 1.73
C SER A 11 -11.88 11.20 1.21
N ARG A 12 -10.93 10.89 2.11
CA ARG A 12 -9.58 10.51 1.71
C ARG A 12 -9.54 9.19 0.94
N LEU A 13 -10.26 8.17 1.42
CA LEU A 13 -10.45 6.88 0.76
C LEU A 13 -11.00 7.07 -0.67
N THR A 14 -12.10 7.82 -0.81
CA THR A 14 -12.69 8.09 -2.13
C THR A 14 -11.73 8.84 -3.05
N ALA A 15 -11.02 9.85 -2.53
CA ALA A 15 -10.05 10.60 -3.32
C ALA A 15 -8.91 9.71 -3.82
N ALA A 16 -8.37 8.84 -2.97
CA ALA A 16 -7.29 7.92 -3.32
C ALA A 16 -7.69 6.95 -4.44
N TRP A 17 -8.91 6.39 -4.37
CA TRP A 17 -9.45 5.55 -5.44
C TRP A 17 -9.59 6.31 -6.77
N LEU A 18 -10.19 7.51 -6.76
CA LEU A 18 -10.33 8.33 -7.97
C LEU A 18 -8.97 8.71 -8.56
N ILE A 19 -7.98 9.00 -7.71
CA ILE A 19 -6.61 9.30 -8.12
C ILE A 19 -5.94 8.08 -8.78
N GLY A 20 -6.08 6.89 -8.19
CA GLY A 20 -5.46 5.66 -8.70
C GLY A 20 -6.12 5.15 -9.99
N VAL A 21 -7.44 5.26 -10.12
CA VAL A 21 -8.17 4.90 -11.34
C VAL A 21 -7.68 5.76 -12.52
N ASP A 22 -7.64 7.08 -12.36
CA ASP A 22 -7.23 8.03 -13.40
C ASP A 22 -5.72 8.32 -13.41
N ARG A 23 -4.92 7.56 -12.65
CA ARG A 23 -3.46 7.69 -12.54
C ARG A 23 -2.95 9.13 -12.38
N ARG A 24 -3.56 9.91 -11.46
CA ARG A 24 -3.23 11.33 -11.26
C ARG A 24 -1.95 11.53 -10.45
N GLU A 25 -0.80 11.28 -11.07
CA GLU A 25 0.53 11.28 -10.45
C GLU A 25 0.91 12.60 -9.74
N ARG A 26 0.30 13.74 -10.10
CA ARG A 26 0.51 15.01 -9.39
C ARG A 26 0.20 14.95 -7.90
N PHE A 27 -0.57 13.96 -7.44
CA PHE A 27 -0.88 13.74 -6.02
C PHE A 27 0.08 12.77 -5.31
N ARG A 28 1.08 12.19 -6.00
CA ARG A 28 2.02 11.21 -5.44
C ARG A 28 2.61 11.65 -4.11
N ALA A 29 3.22 12.84 -4.07
CA ALA A 29 3.85 13.37 -2.85
C ALA A 29 2.84 13.51 -1.70
N ARG A 30 1.62 13.98 -1.99
CA ARG A 30 0.57 14.13 -0.98
C ARG A 30 0.07 12.78 -0.46
N ILE A 31 -0.13 11.81 -1.35
CA ILE A 31 -0.54 10.45 -0.99
C ILE A 31 0.54 9.77 -0.13
N GLY A 32 1.82 9.88 -0.52
CA GLY A 32 2.93 9.32 0.25
C GLY A 32 3.03 9.92 1.65
N ALA A 33 2.90 11.24 1.79
CA ALA A 33 2.89 11.89 3.09
C ALA A 33 1.72 11.43 3.97
N LEU A 34 0.52 11.29 3.39
CA LEU A 34 -0.67 10.81 4.11
C LEU A 34 -0.57 9.34 4.52
N LEU A 35 0.01 8.50 3.66
CA LEU A 35 0.29 7.10 3.95
C LEU A 35 1.27 6.99 5.13
N LEU A 36 2.40 7.69 5.06
CA LEU A 36 3.40 7.65 6.13
C LEU A 36 2.86 8.20 7.46
N ALA A 37 1.99 9.21 7.44
CA ALA A 37 1.42 9.76 8.65
C ALA A 37 0.44 8.80 9.36
N SER A 38 -0.21 7.88 8.63
CA SER A 38 -1.19 6.90 9.15
C SER A 38 -2.23 7.47 10.13
N GLU A 39 -2.68 8.71 9.91
CA GLU A 39 -3.52 9.44 10.88
C GLU A 39 -4.96 8.93 10.97
N VAL A 40 -5.44 8.23 9.94
CA VAL A 40 -6.85 7.86 9.80
C VAL A 40 -7.01 6.42 9.34
N CYS A 41 -8.06 5.75 9.83
CA CYS A 41 -8.35 4.37 9.50
C CYS A 41 -8.77 4.18 8.03
N TYR A 42 -8.60 2.97 7.50
CA TYR A 42 -9.06 2.49 6.18
C TYR A 42 -8.47 3.16 4.94
N SER A 43 -7.94 4.38 5.04
CA SER A 43 -7.49 5.17 3.88
C SER A 43 -6.14 4.70 3.33
N GLY A 44 -5.27 4.12 4.17
CA GLY A 44 -3.93 3.71 3.75
C GLY A 44 -3.96 2.66 2.65
N SER A 45 -4.85 1.67 2.74
CA SER A 45 -5.05 0.68 1.68
C SER A 45 -5.32 1.30 0.30
N ALA A 46 -6.08 2.40 0.23
CA ALA A 46 -6.36 3.09 -1.02
C ALA A 46 -5.21 3.98 -1.49
N TYR A 47 -4.38 4.50 -0.58
CA TYR A 47 -3.11 5.14 -0.95
C TYR A 47 -2.15 4.13 -1.56
N CYS A 48 -2.03 2.93 -0.97
CA CYS A 48 -1.22 1.84 -1.51
C CYS A 48 -1.69 1.44 -2.91
N PHE A 49 -3.01 1.33 -3.11
CA PHE A 49 -3.60 1.14 -4.44
C PHE A 49 -3.19 2.25 -5.42
N ALA A 50 -3.34 3.53 -5.05
CA ALA A 50 -3.00 4.64 -5.95
C ALA A 50 -1.51 4.65 -6.34
N LEU A 51 -0.61 4.35 -5.41
CA LEU A 51 0.83 4.22 -5.67
C LEU A 51 1.14 3.03 -6.60
N ALA A 52 0.50 1.87 -6.37
CA ALA A 52 0.61 0.72 -7.26
C ALA A 52 0.13 1.02 -8.69
N ARG A 53 -0.86 1.91 -8.84
CA ARG A 53 -1.40 2.37 -10.12
C ARG A 53 -0.49 3.31 -10.88
N PHE A 54 0.29 4.14 -10.18
CA PHE A 54 1.27 5.03 -10.80
C PHE A 54 2.44 4.24 -11.39
N GLY A 55 2.89 3.18 -10.72
CA GLY A 55 3.73 2.17 -11.35
C GLY A 55 5.18 2.57 -11.59
N THR A 56 5.74 3.47 -10.78
CA THR A 56 7.13 3.96 -10.94
C THR A 56 8.02 3.56 -9.76
N HIS A 57 9.35 3.66 -9.94
CA HIS A 57 10.33 3.44 -8.87
C HIS A 57 10.08 4.37 -7.66
N ALA A 58 9.66 5.61 -7.89
CA ALA A 58 9.33 6.54 -6.81
C ALA A 58 8.13 6.05 -5.96
N ASP A 59 7.19 5.34 -6.57
CA ASP A 59 6.05 4.77 -5.85
C ASP A 59 6.47 3.57 -4.99
N ALA A 60 7.42 2.77 -5.49
CA ALA A 60 8.03 1.68 -4.74
C ALA A 60 8.81 2.20 -3.53
N GLU A 61 9.58 3.28 -3.69
CA GLU A 61 10.31 3.94 -2.58
C GLU A 61 9.36 4.45 -1.48
N ILE A 62 8.22 5.04 -1.86
CA ILE A 62 7.21 5.51 -0.89
C ILE A 62 6.62 4.33 -0.09
N LEU A 63 6.25 3.25 -0.77
CA LEU A 63 5.71 2.05 -0.12
C LEU A 63 6.76 1.39 0.79
N ALA A 64 8.01 1.33 0.33
CA ALA A 64 9.10 0.75 1.08
C ALA A 64 9.43 1.59 2.33
N ALA A 65 9.39 2.93 2.25
CA ALA A 65 9.57 3.80 3.41
C ALA A 65 8.46 3.63 4.45
N TYR A 66 7.22 3.42 4.01
CA TYR A 66 6.10 3.08 4.90
C TYR A 66 6.35 1.75 5.63
N LEU A 67 6.75 0.71 4.90
CA LEU A 67 7.02 -0.62 5.45
C LEU A 67 8.21 -0.62 6.43
N ASP A 68 9.30 0.09 6.10
CA ASP A 68 10.44 0.30 7.00
C ASP A 68 9.99 0.92 8.34
N HIS A 69 9.03 1.84 8.30
CA HIS A 69 8.54 2.53 9.50
C HIS A 69 7.58 1.70 10.35
N TYR A 70 6.70 0.91 9.71
CA TYR A 70 5.56 0.27 10.38
C TYR A 70 5.67 -1.24 10.55
N LEU A 71 6.54 -1.96 9.83
CA LEU A 71 6.77 -3.38 10.10
C LEU A 71 7.45 -3.65 11.45
N PRO A 72 8.44 -2.86 11.91
CA PRO A 72 9.02 -3.07 13.24
C PRO A 72 8.04 -2.87 14.40
N ARG A 73 6.89 -2.24 14.16
CA ARG A 73 5.85 -1.97 15.17
C ARG A 73 4.86 -3.14 15.22
N THR A 74 5.31 -4.22 15.84
CA THR A 74 4.61 -5.51 15.86
C THR A 74 3.30 -5.51 16.65
N ASP A 75 3.00 -4.41 17.35
CA ASP A 75 1.77 -4.13 18.08
C ASP A 75 0.75 -3.30 17.25
N LEU A 76 1.13 -2.82 16.06
CA LEU A 76 0.28 -2.02 15.19
C LEU A 76 -0.18 -2.80 13.95
N HIS A 77 -1.50 -2.92 13.81
CA HIS A 77 -2.15 -3.47 12.63
C HIS A 77 -2.81 -2.35 11.81
N TYR A 78 -2.05 -1.80 10.86
CA TYR A 78 -2.48 -0.75 9.93
C TYR A 78 -2.53 -1.32 8.50
N ASP A 79 -1.98 -0.59 7.53
CA ASP A 79 -2.04 -0.91 6.11
C ASP A 79 -0.77 -1.64 5.62
N GLN A 80 0.05 -2.20 6.53
CA GLN A 80 1.24 -2.99 6.16
C GLN A 80 0.92 -4.10 5.14
N PRO A 81 -0.19 -4.85 5.24
CA PRO A 81 -0.53 -5.84 4.22
C PRO A 81 -0.80 -5.25 2.85
N ALA A 82 -1.54 -4.15 2.78
CA ALA A 82 -1.81 -3.47 1.51
C ALA A 82 -0.55 -2.85 0.92
N ALA A 83 0.33 -2.28 1.75
CA ALA A 83 1.60 -1.70 1.32
C ALA A 83 2.56 -2.77 0.76
N LEU A 84 2.70 -3.92 1.44
CA LEU A 84 3.51 -5.01 0.92
C LEU A 84 2.95 -5.59 -0.38
N GLY A 85 1.64 -5.79 -0.45
CA GLY A 85 0.98 -6.26 -1.68
C GLY A 85 1.22 -5.32 -2.86
N ALA A 86 1.09 -4.01 -2.63
CA ALA A 86 1.39 -2.98 -3.63
C ALA A 86 2.86 -3.00 -4.07
N LEU A 87 3.81 -3.14 -3.14
CA LEU A 87 5.24 -3.17 -3.44
C LEU A 87 5.63 -4.42 -4.25
N LEU A 88 5.14 -5.59 -3.85
CA LEU A 88 5.35 -6.87 -4.57
C LEU A 88 4.82 -6.80 -6.00
N ARG A 89 3.68 -6.13 -6.21
CA ARG A 89 3.16 -5.88 -7.54
C ARG A 89 4.09 -4.96 -8.33
N LEU A 90 4.55 -3.86 -7.75
CA LEU A 90 5.48 -2.95 -8.42
C LEU A 90 6.77 -3.66 -8.80
N ASP A 91 7.33 -4.48 -7.92
CA ASP A 91 8.50 -5.32 -8.21
C ASP A 91 8.28 -6.21 -9.42
N ALA A 92 7.12 -6.88 -9.51
CA ALA A 92 6.80 -7.71 -10.66
C ALA A 92 6.63 -6.91 -11.97
N VAL A 93 6.08 -5.69 -11.91
CA VAL A 93 5.84 -4.85 -13.09
C VAL A 93 7.12 -4.17 -13.56
N LEU A 94 7.99 -3.77 -12.63
CA LEU A 94 9.24 -3.04 -12.91
C LEU A 94 10.44 -3.96 -13.09
N GLY A 95 10.34 -5.24 -12.73
CA GLY A 95 11.47 -6.15 -12.70
C GLY A 95 12.47 -5.81 -11.59
N THR A 96 11.96 -5.33 -10.45
CA THR A 96 12.76 -4.92 -9.28
C THR A 96 12.54 -5.85 -8.10
N HIS A 97 13.30 -5.63 -7.02
CA HIS A 97 13.35 -6.48 -5.83
C HIS A 97 13.32 -5.65 -4.53
N HIS A 98 12.53 -4.57 -4.50
CA HIS A 98 12.45 -3.66 -3.35
C HIS A 98 11.84 -4.33 -2.11
N SER A 99 10.98 -5.33 -2.32
CA SER A 99 10.30 -6.07 -1.26
C SER A 99 11.14 -7.15 -0.59
N ASP A 100 12.20 -7.67 -1.24
CA ASP A 100 12.99 -8.81 -0.76
C ASP A 100 13.43 -8.63 0.69
N ARG A 101 13.97 -7.46 1.04
CA ARG A 101 14.44 -7.11 2.41
C ARG A 101 13.37 -7.18 3.50
N PHE A 102 12.09 -7.14 3.14
CA PHE A 102 10.98 -7.27 4.09
C PHE A 102 10.53 -8.72 4.24
N THR A 103 10.66 -9.51 3.18
CA THR A 103 10.12 -10.87 3.06
C THR A 103 11.18 -11.96 3.17
N GLU A 104 12.42 -11.63 3.50
CA GLU A 104 13.42 -12.60 3.92
C GLU A 104 12.88 -13.49 5.05
N PRO A 105 13.24 -14.79 5.09
CA PRO A 105 12.82 -15.68 6.17
C PRO A 105 13.17 -15.11 7.55
N ASP A 106 12.20 -15.10 8.46
CA ASP A 106 12.31 -14.49 9.79
C ASP A 106 12.62 -12.96 9.79
N GLY A 107 12.43 -12.31 8.64
CA GLY A 107 12.59 -10.88 8.44
C GLY A 107 11.46 -10.04 9.04
N LEU A 108 11.42 -8.75 8.69
CA LEU A 108 10.48 -7.77 9.27
C LEU A 108 9.01 -8.17 9.07
N TRP A 109 8.66 -8.74 7.92
CA TRP A 109 7.30 -9.21 7.67
C TRP A 109 6.89 -10.34 8.62
N ASP A 110 7.71 -11.37 8.75
CA ASP A 110 7.41 -12.53 9.60
C ASP A 110 7.31 -12.13 11.07
N GLN A 111 8.19 -11.22 11.52
CA GLN A 111 8.14 -10.67 12.88
C GLN A 111 6.85 -9.89 13.13
N TRP A 112 6.44 -9.05 12.17
CA TRP A 112 5.19 -8.31 12.24
C TRP A 112 3.98 -9.25 12.28
N VAL A 113 3.90 -10.25 11.39
CA VAL A 113 2.82 -11.25 11.36
C VAL A 113 2.73 -12.01 12.69
N LYS A 114 3.86 -12.47 13.24
CA LYS A 114 3.92 -13.11 14.56
C LYS A 114 3.42 -12.18 15.67
N GLY A 115 3.75 -10.89 15.59
CA GLY A 115 3.34 -9.87 16.55
C GLY A 115 1.84 -9.62 16.57
N VAL A 116 1.28 -9.22 15.43
CA VAL A 116 -0.16 -8.95 15.31
C VAL A 116 -1.00 -10.20 15.51
N GLY A 117 -0.46 -11.39 15.20
CA GLY A 117 -1.10 -12.67 15.51
C GLY A 117 -1.35 -12.87 17.02
N ARG A 118 -0.45 -12.37 17.89
CA ARG A 118 -0.66 -12.40 19.36
C ARG A 118 -1.81 -11.48 19.82
N LEU A 119 -2.17 -10.50 18.99
CA LEU A 119 -3.31 -9.60 19.22
C LEU A 119 -4.62 -10.16 18.64
N GLY A 120 -4.59 -11.33 18.00
CA GLY A 120 -5.77 -12.00 17.43
C GLY A 120 -6.04 -11.68 15.95
N TYR A 121 -5.12 -10.99 15.26
CA TYR A 121 -5.23 -10.78 13.81
C TYR A 121 -4.89 -12.07 13.03
N PRO A 122 -5.47 -12.26 11.83
CA PRO A 122 -5.14 -13.42 10.99
C PRO A 122 -3.68 -13.38 10.55
N SER A 123 -3.17 -14.55 10.13
CA SER A 123 -1.87 -14.61 9.46
C SER A 123 -1.96 -14.00 8.06
N TYR A 124 -0.89 -13.37 7.61
CA TYR A 124 -0.81 -12.73 6.29
C TYR A 124 0.28 -13.36 5.45
N ILE A 125 -0.08 -13.84 4.26
CA ILE A 125 0.86 -14.42 3.30
C ILE A 125 1.20 -13.37 2.22
N PRO A 126 2.49 -13.08 1.93
CA PRO A 126 2.89 -12.07 0.95
C PRO A 126 2.25 -12.25 -0.44
N THR A 127 2.17 -13.49 -0.93
CA THR A 127 1.58 -13.80 -2.23
C THR A 127 0.09 -13.49 -2.31
N GLU A 128 -0.65 -13.65 -1.21
CA GLU A 128 -2.07 -13.24 -1.13
C GLU A 128 -2.21 -11.72 -1.13
N GLN A 129 -1.30 -11.01 -0.47
CA GLN A 129 -1.31 -9.54 -0.47
C GLN A 129 -1.05 -8.99 -1.87
N ARG A 130 -0.07 -9.56 -2.59
CA ARG A 130 0.18 -9.24 -4.00
C ARG A 130 -1.07 -9.49 -4.86
N ARG A 131 -1.70 -10.66 -4.70
CA ARG A 131 -2.92 -11.01 -5.45
C ARG A 131 -4.03 -9.99 -5.27
N TRP A 132 -4.24 -9.49 -4.04
CA TRP A 132 -5.23 -8.43 -3.79
C TRP A 132 -4.88 -7.12 -4.51
N ALA A 133 -3.61 -6.71 -4.50
CA ALA A 133 -3.15 -5.53 -5.23
C ALA A 133 -3.33 -5.69 -6.76
N ASP A 134 -3.06 -6.88 -7.29
CA ASP A 134 -3.24 -7.22 -8.70
C ASP A 134 -4.72 -7.08 -9.09
N VAL A 135 -5.65 -7.70 -8.36
CA VAL A 135 -7.11 -7.63 -8.62
C VAL A 135 -7.61 -6.18 -8.65
N GLN A 136 -7.19 -5.35 -7.68
CA GLN A 136 -7.60 -3.94 -7.64
C GLN A 136 -7.06 -3.16 -8.85
N CYS A 137 -5.80 -3.38 -9.22
CA CYS A 137 -5.17 -2.70 -10.34
C CYS A 137 -5.73 -3.16 -11.70
N GLU A 138 -6.05 -4.44 -11.85
CA GLU A 138 -6.69 -5.01 -13.03
C GLU A 138 -8.11 -4.46 -13.21
N PHE A 139 -8.92 -4.47 -12.14
CA PHE A 139 -10.23 -3.83 -12.14
C PHE A 139 -10.15 -2.38 -12.64
N ALA A 140 -9.20 -1.59 -12.13
CA ALA A 140 -9.03 -0.21 -12.55
C ALA A 140 -8.60 -0.06 -14.03
N ASN A 141 -7.90 -1.05 -14.61
CA ASN A 141 -7.57 -1.02 -16.04
C ASN A 141 -8.81 -1.20 -16.92
N ASP A 142 -9.76 -2.05 -16.53
CA ASP A 142 -10.98 -2.29 -17.30
C ASP A 142 -11.89 -1.06 -17.36
N TRP A 143 -11.89 -0.23 -16.31
CA TRP A 143 -12.57 1.07 -16.31
C TRP A 143 -11.90 2.14 -17.19
N SER A 144 -10.66 1.90 -17.60
CA SER A 144 -9.88 2.82 -18.43
C SER A 144 -9.89 2.43 -19.92
N ARG A 145 -10.55 1.32 -20.28
CA ARG A 145 -10.70 0.87 -21.67
C ARG A 145 -11.93 1.55 -22.30
N PRO A 146 -11.80 2.12 -23.52
CA PRO A 146 -12.91 2.76 -24.22
C PRO A 146 -14.02 1.76 -24.63
#